data_AF-A0A323UJS5-F1
#
_entry.id   AF-A0A323UJS5-F1
#
_cell.length_a   1.000
_cell.length_b   1.000
_cell.length_c   1.000
_cell.angle_alpha   90.00
_cell.angle_beta   90.00
_cell.angle_gamma   90.00
#
_symmetry.space_group_name_H-M   'P 1'
#
loop_
_entity.id
_entity.type
_entity.pdbx_description
1 polymer ?
#
loop_
_entity_poly.entity_id
_entity_poly.type
_entity_poly.pdbx_seq_one_letter_code
_entity_poly.pdbx_strand_id
1 'polypeptide(L)'
;MTSRPPAYLSCASLARELDVSETTVYEMVRRGVLPQPIKLSSGCVRWCWADVQMALGSLSGCKTSDAVDPFLMGARNATATQ
;
A
#
# COMPACT_ATOMS: atom_id res chain seq x y z
N MET A 1 15.62 -15.77 5.22
CA MET A 1 14.88 -14.61 5.79
C MET A 1 13.50 -15.11 6.17
N THR A 2 13.15 -15.00 7.45
CA THR A 2 12.00 -15.68 8.09
C THR A 2 10.68 -15.30 7.43
N SER A 3 10.13 -16.22 6.64
CA SER A 3 8.74 -16.17 6.17
C SER A 3 7.82 -16.23 7.39
N ARG A 4 7.45 -15.08 7.94
CA ARG A 4 6.40 -15.02 8.97
C ARG A 4 5.15 -15.68 8.36
N PRO A 5 4.55 -16.69 9.00
CA PRO A 5 3.33 -17.29 8.48
C PRO A 5 2.29 -16.18 8.24
N PRO A 6 1.46 -16.29 7.19
CA PRO A 6 0.51 -15.25 6.82
C PRO A 6 -0.31 -14.85 8.04
N ALA A 7 -0.07 -13.64 8.52
CA ALA A 7 -0.66 -13.15 9.75
C ALA A 7 -2.03 -12.54 9.42
N TYR A 8 -3.05 -12.98 10.15
CA TYR A 8 -4.38 -12.39 10.10
C TYR A 8 -4.47 -11.24 11.11
N LEU A 9 -4.45 -10.02 10.61
CA LEU A 9 -4.44 -8.81 11.42
C LEU A 9 -5.88 -8.31 11.67
N SER A 10 -6.13 -7.76 12.87
CA SER A 10 -7.31 -6.90 13.11
C SER A 10 -7.11 -5.54 12.44
N CYS A 11 -8.19 -4.76 12.34
CA CYS A 11 -8.11 -3.38 11.87
C CYS A 11 -7.06 -2.56 12.65
N ALA A 12 -7.09 -2.61 13.98
CA ALA A 12 -6.12 -1.90 14.83
C ALA A 12 -4.66 -2.31 14.57
N SER A 13 -4.38 -3.60 14.39
CA SER A 13 -3.01 -4.06 14.10
C SER A 13 -2.57 -3.67 12.69
N LEU A 14 -3.47 -3.76 11.71
CA LEU A 14 -3.21 -3.34 10.34
C LEU A 14 -2.93 -1.83 10.25
N ALA A 15 -3.74 -1.03 10.95
CA ALA A 15 -3.59 0.42 11.07
C ALA A 15 -2.21 0.79 11.62
N ARG A 16 -1.76 0.09 12.68
CA ARG A 16 -0.44 0.29 13.27
C ARG A 16 0.71 -0.11 12.35
N GLU A 17 0.56 -1.19 11.58
CA GLU A 17 1.60 -1.65 10.65
C GLU A 17 1.77 -0.69 9.46
N LEU A 18 0.69 -0.07 9.02
CA LEU A 18 0.67 0.90 7.93
C LEU A 18 0.87 2.35 8.39
N ASP A 19 0.96 2.59 9.70
CA ASP A 19 1.03 3.92 10.33
C ASP A 19 -0.12 4.86 9.90
N VAL A 20 -1.35 4.32 9.86
CA VAL A 20 -2.57 5.08 9.51
C VAL A 20 -3.65 4.90 10.57
N SER A 21 -4.70 5.73 10.53
CA SER A 21 -5.87 5.54 11.39
C SER A 21 -6.75 4.37 10.91
N GLU A 22 -7.49 3.73 11.81
CA GLU A 22 -8.45 2.67 11.45
C GLU A 22 -9.50 3.14 10.44
N THR A 23 -9.94 4.39 10.55
CA THR A 23 -10.85 5.00 9.57
C THR A 23 -10.24 5.06 8.18
N THR A 24 -8.94 5.38 8.08
CA THR A 24 -8.21 5.41 6.82
C THR A 24 -8.11 4.01 6.22
N VAL A 25 -7.91 2.98 7.03
CA VAL A 25 -7.93 1.58 6.56
C VAL A 25 -9.27 1.26 5.89
N TYR A 26 -10.40 1.59 6.53
CA TYR A 26 -11.72 1.36 5.94
C TYR A 26 -11.95 2.15 4.65
N GLU A 27 -11.50 3.41 4.60
CA GLU A 27 -11.57 4.22 3.38
C GLU A 27 -10.70 3.65 2.26
N MET A 28 -9.51 3.14 2.56
CA MET A 28 -8.65 2.48 1.57
C MET A 28 -9.25 1.17 1.05
N VAL A 29 -9.93 0.40 1.90
CA VAL A 29 -10.70 -0.79 1.49
C VAL A 29 -11.88 -0.36 0.60
N ARG A 30 -12.61 0.69 0.98
CA ARG A 30 -13.73 1.24 0.20
C ARG A 30 -13.29 1.74 -1.18
N ARG A 31 -12.09 2.33 -1.26
CA ARG A 31 -11.44 2.76 -2.51
C ARG A 31 -10.87 1.62 -3.34
N GLY A 32 -10.82 0.39 -2.81
CA GLY A 32 -10.23 -0.76 -3.48
C GLY A 32 -8.70 -0.78 -3.49
N VAL A 33 -8.06 0.03 -2.66
CA VAL A 33 -6.59 0.04 -2.48
C VAL A 33 -6.13 -1.13 -1.61
N LEU A 34 -6.90 -1.44 -0.57
CA LEU A 34 -6.67 -2.59 0.31
C LEU A 34 -7.70 -3.69 0.03
N PRO A 35 -7.35 -4.98 0.26
CA PRO A 35 -8.25 -6.09 0.06
C PRO A 35 -9.46 -6.03 1.02
N GLN A 36 -10.55 -6.65 0.59
CA GLN A 36 -11.77 -6.78 1.40
C GLN A 36 -11.49 -7.61 2.67
N PRO A 37 -12.06 -7.23 3.83
CA PRO A 37 -11.90 -7.99 5.07
C PRO A 37 -12.53 -9.37 4.99
N ILE A 38 -11.85 -10.35 5.58
CA ILE A 38 -12.37 -11.70 5.80
C ILE A 38 -13.23 -11.69 7.05
N LYS A 39 -14.53 -11.97 6.90
CA LYS A 39 -15.47 -12.13 8.01
C LYS A 39 -15.35 -13.52 8.63
N LEU A 40 -14.85 -13.58 9.87
CA LEU A 40 -14.70 -14.83 10.61
C LEU A 40 -15.93 -15.16 11.46
N SER A 41 -16.63 -14.14 11.95
CA SER A 41 -17.89 -14.25 12.70
C SER A 41 -18.65 -12.91 12.64
N SER A 42 -19.86 -12.83 13.19
CA SER A 42 -20.64 -11.60 13.31
C SER A 42 -19.91 -10.59 14.20
N GLY A 43 -19.10 -9.72 13.58
CA GLY A 43 -18.32 -8.67 14.25
C GLY A 43 -16.80 -8.89 14.27
N CYS A 44 -16.29 -10.02 13.76
CA CYS A 44 -14.85 -10.26 13.65
C CYS A 44 -14.41 -10.23 12.19
N VAL A 45 -13.70 -9.18 11.81
CA VAL A 45 -13.08 -9.01 10.49
C VAL A 45 -11.56 -9.07 10.60
N ARG A 46 -10.92 -9.74 9.65
CA ARG A 46 -9.47 -9.90 9.59
C ARG A 46 -8.94 -9.63 8.19
N TRP A 47 -7.72 -9.14 8.11
CA TRP A 47 -6.99 -8.96 6.87
C TRP A 47 -5.80 -9.90 6.83
N CYS A 48 -5.62 -10.58 5.71
CA CYS A 48 -4.42 -11.35 5.44
C CYS A 48 -3.29 -10.38 5.08
N TRP A 49 -2.20 -10.40 5.86
CA TRP A 49 -1.06 -9.51 5.60
C TRP A 49 -0.42 -9.74 4.22
N ALA A 50 -0.37 -10.99 3.74
CA ALA A 50 0.18 -11.30 2.43
C ALA A 50 -0.61 -10.61 1.30
N ASP A 51 -1.94 -10.61 1.38
CA ASP A 51 -2.80 -9.97 0.39
C ASP A 51 -2.66 -8.45 0.43
N VAL A 52 -2.50 -7.87 1.63
CA VAL A 52 -2.22 -6.44 1.80
C VAL A 52 -0.88 -6.08 1.13
N GLN A 53 0.17 -6.87 1.35
CA GLN A 53 1.46 -6.64 0.73
C GLN A 53 1.40 -6.75 -0.80
N MET A 54 0.65 -7.71 -1.34
CA MET A 54 0.43 -7.82 -2.79
C MET A 54 -0.33 -6.61 -3.37
N ALA A 55 -1.35 -6.12 -2.65
CA ALA A 55 -2.10 -4.94 -3.07
C ALA A 55 -1.22 -3.67 -3.06
N LEU A 56 -0.40 -3.49 -2.02
CA LEU A 56 0.57 -2.39 -1.94
C LEU A 56 1.65 -2.50 -3.01
N GLY A 57 2.14 -3.71 -3.31
CA GLY A 57 3.07 -3.96 -4.41
C GLY A 57 2.46 -3.61 -5.77
N SER A 58 1.18 -3.91 -5.97
CA SER A 58 0.43 -3.54 -7.17
C SER A 58 0.30 -2.02 -7.33
N LEU A 59 0.15 -1.30 -6.21
CA LEU A 59 0.17 0.17 -6.19
C LEU A 59 1.55 0.73 -6.57
N SER A 60 2.64 0.07 -6.14
CA SER A 60 4.00 0.43 -6.54
C SER A 60 4.28 0.19 -8.03
N GLY A 61 3.52 -0.71 -8.67
CA GLY A 61 3.47 -0.87 -10.13
C GLY A 61 2.80 0.31 -10.84
N CYS A 62 1.90 1.02 -10.17
CA CYS A 62 1.47 2.37 -10.53
C CYS A 62 2.52 3.39 -10.05
N LYS A 63 3.78 3.20 -10.47
CA LYS A 63 4.56 4.38 -10.80
C LYS A 63 3.73 5.08 -11.86
N THR A 64 3.35 6.32 -11.58
CA THR A 64 3.14 7.32 -12.63
C THR A 64 3.96 6.90 -13.83
N SER A 65 3.29 6.56 -14.93
CA SER A 65 3.94 6.42 -16.23
C SER A 65 5.06 7.44 -16.28
N ASP A 66 6.22 7.04 -16.79
CA ASP A 66 7.36 7.88 -17.19
C ASP A 66 6.92 9.10 -18.04
N ALA A 67 6.10 9.99 -17.48
CA ALA A 67 5.99 11.37 -17.81
C ALA A 67 7.20 11.96 -17.13
N VAL A 68 8.33 11.81 -17.81
CA VAL A 68 9.47 12.70 -17.79
C VAL A 68 9.05 14.06 -17.23
N ASP A 69 9.21 14.27 -15.93
CA ASP A 69 8.90 15.56 -15.31
C ASP A 69 9.75 16.61 -16.06
N PRO A 70 9.15 17.57 -16.79
CA PRO A 70 9.90 18.50 -17.64
C PRO A 70 10.94 19.28 -16.84
N PHE A 71 10.66 19.50 -15.55
CA PHE A 71 11.53 20.18 -14.60
C PHE A 71 12.77 19.36 -14.22
N LEU A 72 12.66 18.03 -14.08
CA LEU A 72 13.82 17.16 -13.80
C LEU A 72 14.74 17.04 -15.04
N MET A 73 14.18 17.08 -16.25
CA MET A 73 14.96 17.01 -17.50
C MET A 73 15.82 18.27 -17.71
N GLY A 74 15.32 19.45 -17.36
CA GLY A 74 16.07 20.71 -17.44
C GLY A 74 17.33 20.72 -16.54
N ALA A 75 17.22 20.20 -15.31
CA ALA A 75 18.35 20.15 -14.38
C ALA A 75 19.49 19.23 -14.86
N ARG A 76 19.16 18.11 -15.51
CA ARG A 76 20.15 17.21 -16.12
C ARG A 76 20.89 17.85 -17.30
N ASN A 77 20.19 18.60 -18.16
CA ASN A 77 20.83 19.28 -19.29
C ASN A 77 21.71 20.45 -18.86
N ALA A 78 21.36 21.15 -17.77
CA ALA A 78 22.15 22.26 -17.24
C ALA A 78 23.48 21.82 -16.62
N THR A 79 23.57 20.57 -16.12
CA THR A 79 24.77 20.05 -15.44
C THR A 79 25.68 19.21 -16.35
N ALA A 80 25.18 18.76 -17.51
CA ALA A 80 25.96 18.01 -18.50
C ALA A 80 26.82 18.91 -19.42
N THR A 81 26.72 20.23 -19.28
CA THR A 81 27.53 21.18 -20.06
C THR A 81 28.64 21.75 -19.16
N GLN A 82 29.69 20.96 -18.91
CA GLN A 82 30.99 21.46 -18.47
C GLN A 82 32.12 20.56 -18.94
#